data_AF-A0A6A4F4Y9-F1
#
_entry.id   AF-A0A6A4F4Y9-F1
#
_cell.length_a   1.000
_cell.length_b   1.000
_cell.length_c   1.000
_cell.angle_alpha   90.00
_cell.angle_beta   90.00
_cell.angle_gamma   90.00
#
_symmetry.space_group_name_H-M   'P 1'
#
loop_
_entity.id
_entity.type
_entity.pdbx_description
1 polymer ?
#
loop_
_entity_poly.entity_id
_entity_poly.type
_entity_poly.pdbx_seq_one_letter_code
_entity_poly.pdbx_strand_id
1 'polypeptide(L)'
;MDDATANDMLAHYTRLHVLPVFCDHPWYPDVIAHTEYRQGLLAQVKCLNDDDATNSILIGAMERRARLDVVHDRLHLEKLGRDPYDIAILESGLTEEEDRLQALPGMSGLVADSGIGTDDDIQARRAKGGPISPQGKVVLPTLQRILNSINMDPELVFDRSKFRQLKAENYTAIKAWPRQRHAALRQPPFQGGKDDFILLIRWLTTHRAEMQSILRYLPYPEVVANMLPIELLLQWGELEGYEYRWQQSAT
;
A
#
# COMPACT_ATOMS: atom_id res chain seq x y z
N MET A 1 -5.26 10.11 -14.17
CA MET A 1 -6.09 11.15 -14.80
C MET A 1 -5.21 12.37 -14.92
N ASP A 2 -4.77 12.71 -16.12
CA ASP A 2 -3.91 13.88 -16.36
C ASP A 2 -4.76 15.16 -16.36
N ASP A 3 -4.11 16.32 -16.17
CA ASP A 3 -4.81 17.60 -16.07
C ASP A 3 -5.44 18.02 -17.40
N ALA A 4 -4.92 17.54 -18.53
CA ALA A 4 -5.55 17.70 -19.84
C ALA A 4 -6.89 16.96 -19.88
N THR A 5 -6.96 15.70 -19.46
CA THR A 5 -8.23 14.96 -19.34
C THR A 5 -9.11 15.54 -18.25
N ALA A 6 -8.56 16.07 -17.16
CA ALA A 6 -9.35 16.73 -16.12
C ALA A 6 -9.92 18.08 -16.58
N ASN A 7 -9.17 18.86 -17.35
CA ASN A 7 -9.62 20.11 -17.94
C ASN A 7 -10.55 19.87 -19.13
N ASP A 8 -10.32 18.85 -19.95
CA ASP A 8 -11.26 18.45 -20.99
C ASP A 8 -12.52 17.87 -20.37
N MET A 9 -12.42 17.08 -19.30
CA MET A 9 -13.58 16.63 -18.54
C MET A 9 -14.29 17.80 -17.89
N LEU A 10 -13.61 18.77 -17.27
CA LEU A 10 -14.23 19.99 -16.71
C LEU A 10 -14.82 20.89 -17.79
N ALA A 11 -14.18 21.01 -18.95
CA ALA A 11 -14.67 21.71 -20.14
C ALA A 11 -15.88 20.99 -20.76
N HIS A 12 -15.89 19.65 -20.68
CA HIS A 12 -16.96 18.81 -21.16
C HIS A 12 -18.12 18.77 -20.15
N TYR A 13 -17.85 18.83 -18.85
CA TYR A 13 -18.80 18.93 -17.74
C TYR A 13 -19.43 20.32 -17.67
N THR A 14 -18.68 21.37 -17.98
CA THR A 14 -19.25 22.72 -18.20
C THR A 14 -20.14 22.72 -19.43
N ARG A 15 -19.73 22.08 -20.54
CA ARG A 15 -20.59 21.94 -21.75
C ARG A 15 -21.82 21.03 -21.57
N LEU A 16 -21.76 19.96 -20.77
CA LEU A 16 -22.89 19.09 -20.46
C LEU A 16 -23.68 19.65 -19.26
N HIS A 17 -24.71 20.46 -19.54
CA HIS A 17 -25.85 20.72 -18.65
C HIS A 17 -25.59 21.25 -17.23
N VAL A 18 -24.40 21.78 -16.92
CA VAL A 18 -24.10 22.38 -15.61
C VAL A 18 -23.77 23.89 -15.69
N LEU A 19 -23.49 24.43 -16.89
CA LEU A 19 -23.32 25.87 -17.11
C LEU A 19 -24.52 26.75 -16.68
N PRO A 20 -25.80 26.36 -16.85
CA PRO A 20 -26.90 27.22 -16.40
C PRO A 20 -26.91 27.42 -14.87
N VAL A 21 -26.33 26.51 -14.09
CA VAL A 21 -26.40 26.56 -12.62
C VAL A 21 -25.28 27.42 -12.02
N PHE A 22 -24.11 27.49 -12.65
CA PHE A 22 -22.97 28.26 -12.14
C PHE A 22 -22.77 29.63 -12.82
N CYS A 23 -23.22 29.82 -14.06
CA CYS A 23 -23.16 31.13 -14.72
C CYS A 23 -23.99 32.21 -14.00
N ASP A 24 -25.04 31.79 -13.29
CA ASP A 24 -25.93 32.69 -12.55
C ASP A 24 -25.38 33.07 -11.16
N HIS A 25 -24.24 32.49 -10.74
CA HIS A 25 -23.62 32.82 -9.46
C HIS A 25 -22.77 34.10 -9.55
N PRO A 26 -22.90 35.03 -8.59
CA PRO A 26 -22.20 36.33 -8.63
C PRO A 26 -20.68 36.24 -8.71
N TRP A 27 -20.08 35.16 -8.20
CA TRP A 27 -18.62 34.95 -8.16
C TRP A 27 -18.06 34.35 -9.46
N TYR A 28 -18.90 33.84 -10.37
CA TYR A 28 -18.44 33.16 -11.58
C TYR A 28 -17.67 34.09 -12.54
N PRO A 29 -18.14 35.32 -12.84
CA PRO A 29 -17.36 36.28 -13.61
C PRO A 29 -16.01 36.61 -12.97
N ASP A 30 -15.95 36.68 -11.64
CA ASP A 30 -14.71 36.95 -10.90
C ASP A 30 -13.68 35.81 -11.06
N VAL A 31 -14.13 34.56 -11.07
CA VAL A 31 -13.26 33.39 -11.28
C VAL A 31 -12.72 33.35 -12.71
N ILE A 32 -13.54 33.68 -13.71
CA ILE A 32 -13.09 33.78 -15.11
C ILE A 32 -12.07 34.92 -15.25
N ALA A 33 -12.40 36.13 -14.77
CA ALA A 33 -11.50 37.28 -14.81
C ALA A 33 -10.17 37.01 -14.08
N HIS A 34 -10.21 36.30 -12.96
CA HIS A 34 -9.01 35.91 -12.21
C HIS A 34 -8.16 34.87 -12.95
N THR A 35 -8.81 33.95 -13.67
CA THR A 35 -8.12 32.95 -14.50
C THR A 35 -7.44 33.60 -15.70
N GLU A 36 -8.14 34.51 -16.39
CA GLU A 36 -7.58 35.30 -17.49
C GLU A 36 -6.45 36.22 -17.03
N TYR A 37 -6.61 36.89 -15.89
CA TYR A 37 -5.55 37.69 -15.27
C TYR A 37 -4.28 36.88 -15.00
N ARG A 38 -4.43 35.68 -14.43
CA ARG A 38 -3.32 34.76 -14.15
C ARG A 38 -2.63 34.24 -15.43
N GLN A 39 -3.40 33.96 -16.47
CA GLN A 39 -2.84 33.59 -17.78
C GLN A 39 -2.08 34.75 -18.44
N GLY A 40 -2.60 35.98 -18.34
CA GLY A 40 -1.90 37.18 -18.80
C GLY A 40 -0.59 37.45 -18.06
N LEU A 41 -0.52 37.07 -16.78
CA LEU A 41 0.68 37.16 -15.95
C LEU A 41 1.74 36.13 -16.38
N LEU A 42 1.34 34.89 -16.70
CA LEU A 42 2.25 33.86 -17.22
C LEU A 42 2.96 34.28 -18.50
N ALA A 43 2.27 34.98 -19.41
CA ALA A 43 2.84 35.43 -20.67
C ALA A 43 4.04 36.39 -20.50
N GLN A 44 4.17 36.99 -19.32
CA GLN A 44 5.21 37.98 -19.00
C GLN A 44 6.33 37.39 -18.11
N VAL A 45 6.16 36.16 -17.63
CA VAL A 45 7.08 35.52 -16.67
C VAL A 45 8.15 34.72 -17.39
N LYS A 46 9.41 34.93 -17.00
CA LYS A 46 10.52 34.07 -17.43
C LYS A 46 10.51 32.79 -16.60
N CYS A 47 9.92 31.72 -17.14
CA CYS A 47 9.71 30.45 -16.43
C CYS A 47 11.00 29.79 -15.89
N LEU A 48 12.17 30.09 -16.43
CA LEU A 48 13.45 29.54 -15.97
C LEU A 48 13.99 30.20 -14.70
N ASN A 49 13.44 31.34 -14.27
CA ASN A 49 13.85 31.98 -13.02
C ASN A 49 13.30 31.21 -11.82
N ASP A 50 14.18 30.77 -10.92
CA ASP A 50 13.79 30.08 -9.69
C ASP A 50 13.69 31.06 -8.51
N ASP A 51 12.63 31.86 -8.52
CA ASP A 51 12.30 32.80 -7.45
C ASP A 51 10.85 32.60 -6.98
N ASP A 52 10.57 32.97 -5.72
CA ASP A 52 9.26 32.73 -5.09
C ASP A 52 8.09 33.40 -5.82
N ALA A 53 8.32 34.56 -6.45
CA ALA A 53 7.29 35.27 -7.19
C ALA A 53 6.95 34.54 -8.49
N THR A 54 7.97 34.16 -9.27
CA THR A 54 7.82 33.32 -10.46
C THR A 54 7.16 31.99 -10.12
N ASN A 55 7.62 31.31 -9.07
CA ASN A 55 7.10 30.01 -8.65
C ASN A 55 5.62 30.09 -8.22
N SER A 56 5.22 31.15 -7.51
CA SER A 56 3.81 31.38 -7.14
C SER A 56 2.91 31.53 -8.36
N ILE A 57 3.38 32.22 -9.42
CA ILE A 57 2.63 32.41 -10.66
C ILE A 57 2.54 31.10 -11.44
N LEU A 58 3.67 30.38 -11.60
CA LEU A 58 3.69 29.08 -12.27
C LEU A 58 2.74 28.09 -11.58
N ILE A 59 2.74 28.03 -10.25
CA ILE A 59 1.84 27.16 -9.48
C ILE A 59 0.38 27.51 -9.72
N GLY A 60 0.02 28.80 -9.72
CA GLY A 60 -1.37 29.24 -9.79
C GLY A 60 -1.99 29.29 -11.18
N ALA A 61 -1.17 29.31 -12.23
CA ALA A 61 -1.62 29.61 -13.58
C ALA A 61 -1.24 28.57 -14.64
N MET A 62 -0.23 27.72 -14.37
CA MET A 62 0.31 26.77 -15.33
C MET A 62 -0.09 25.34 -14.97
N GLU A 63 -0.35 24.50 -15.99
CA GLU A 63 -0.71 23.09 -15.80
C GLU A 63 0.40 22.33 -15.07
N ARG A 64 0.07 21.36 -14.20
CA ARG A 64 1.08 20.63 -13.41
C ARG A 64 2.14 19.98 -14.29
N ARG A 65 1.77 19.46 -15.46
CA ARG A 65 2.70 18.85 -16.41
C ARG A 65 3.70 19.86 -16.98
N ALA A 66 3.21 21.03 -17.44
CA ALA A 66 4.07 22.10 -17.93
C ALA A 66 4.99 22.64 -16.81
N ARG A 67 4.54 22.64 -15.55
CA ARG A 67 5.39 22.99 -14.40
C ARG A 67 6.52 21.99 -14.22
N LEU A 68 6.24 20.70 -14.39
CA LEU A 68 7.26 19.66 -14.31
C LEU A 68 8.31 19.82 -15.42
N ASP A 69 7.89 20.12 -16.66
CA ASP A 69 8.82 20.37 -17.76
C ASP A 69 9.75 21.58 -17.48
N VAL A 70 9.22 22.64 -16.84
CA VAL A 70 10.03 23.79 -16.40
C VAL A 70 11.04 23.39 -15.32
N VAL A 71 10.66 22.54 -14.37
CA VAL A 71 11.60 22.02 -13.36
C VAL A 71 12.69 21.18 -14.02
N HIS A 72 12.34 20.34 -15.00
CA HIS A 72 13.32 19.58 -15.78
C HIS A 72 14.27 20.50 -16.55
N ASP A 73 13.74 21.55 -17.19
CA ASP A 73 14.55 22.55 -17.90
C ASP A 73 15.52 23.29 -16.96
N ARG A 74 15.07 23.68 -15.76
CA ARG A 74 15.91 24.34 -14.74
C ARG A 74 17.01 23.44 -14.21
N LEU A 75 16.72 22.15 -14.04
CA LEU A 75 17.66 21.15 -13.54
C LEU A 75 18.51 20.50 -14.66
N HIS A 76 18.34 20.94 -15.91
CA HIS A 76 18.97 20.34 -17.08
C HIS A 76 18.74 18.82 -17.20
N LEU A 77 17.55 18.36 -16.83
CA LEU A 77 17.11 16.98 -16.95
C LEU A 77 16.34 16.76 -18.25
N GLU A 78 16.42 15.56 -18.82
CA GLU A 78 15.58 15.17 -19.95
C GLU A 78 14.10 15.20 -19.56
N LYS A 79 13.24 15.76 -20.41
CA LYS A 79 11.79 15.82 -20.16
C LYS A 79 11.19 14.42 -20.21
N LEU A 80 10.31 14.13 -19.27
CA LEU A 80 9.59 12.86 -19.24
C LEU A 80 8.68 12.72 -20.47
N GLY A 81 8.45 11.50 -20.94
CA GLY A 81 7.47 11.23 -22.00
C GLY A 81 6.06 11.77 -21.66
N ARG A 82 5.29 12.10 -22.70
CA ARG A 82 3.87 12.51 -22.61
C ARG A 82 2.89 11.35 -22.72
N ASP A 83 3.40 10.15 -22.97
CA ASP A 83 2.54 8.98 -23.14
C ASP A 83 1.83 8.69 -21.81
N PRO A 84 0.50 8.52 -21.82
CA PRO A 84 -0.24 8.15 -20.63
C PRO A 84 0.33 6.84 -20.10
N TYR A 85 0.76 6.87 -18.84
CA TYR A 85 1.24 5.67 -18.15
C TYR A 85 0.10 4.65 -18.09
N ASP A 86 0.28 3.52 -18.76
CA ASP A 86 -0.66 2.42 -18.68
C ASP A 86 -0.56 1.78 -17.29
N ILE A 87 -1.60 1.96 -16.48
CA ILE A 87 -1.70 1.43 -15.12
C ILE A 87 -1.68 -0.11 -15.15
N ALA A 88 -2.11 -0.74 -16.25
CA ALA A 88 -2.04 -2.20 -16.39
C ALA A 88 -0.59 -2.70 -16.46
N ILE A 89 0.35 -1.90 -16.99
CA ILE A 89 1.78 -2.23 -16.96
C ILE A 89 2.28 -2.25 -15.51
N LEU A 90 1.81 -1.33 -14.67
CA LEU A 90 2.14 -1.32 -13.24
C LEU A 90 1.55 -2.52 -12.51
N GLU A 91 0.38 -3.04 -12.88
CA GLU A 91 -0.19 -4.24 -12.24
C GLU A 91 0.69 -5.47 -12.46
N SER A 92 1.21 -5.64 -13.68
CA SER A 92 2.16 -6.73 -13.98
C SER A 92 3.47 -6.57 -13.23
N GLY A 93 4.08 -5.37 -13.25
CA GLY A 93 5.31 -5.09 -12.53
C GLY A 93 5.17 -5.13 -11.00
N LEU A 94 4.01 -4.75 -10.46
CA LEU A 94 3.70 -4.87 -9.03
C LEU A 94 3.55 -6.32 -8.62
N THR A 95 2.91 -7.15 -9.45
CA THR A 95 2.78 -8.59 -9.16
C THR A 95 4.15 -9.26 -9.22
N GLU A 96 4.97 -8.94 -10.22
CA GLU A 96 6.34 -9.43 -10.34
C GLU A 96 7.22 -8.97 -9.17
N GLU A 97 7.10 -7.72 -8.74
CA GLU A 97 7.83 -7.18 -7.60
C GLU A 97 7.33 -7.77 -6.27
N GLU A 98 6.03 -7.99 -6.13
CA GLU A 98 5.44 -8.70 -4.99
C GLU A 98 5.97 -10.14 -4.95
N ASP A 99 5.94 -10.86 -6.07
CA ASP A 99 6.51 -12.21 -6.17
C ASP A 99 8.01 -12.21 -5.84
N ARG A 100 8.76 -11.19 -6.29
CA ARG A 100 10.18 -11.00 -5.93
C ARG A 100 10.35 -10.80 -4.42
N LEU A 101 9.63 -9.84 -3.83
CA LEU A 101 9.66 -9.53 -2.40
C LEU A 101 9.22 -10.72 -1.54
N GLN A 102 8.30 -11.54 -2.04
CA GLN A 102 7.83 -12.75 -1.37
C GLN A 102 8.78 -13.95 -1.55
N ALA A 103 9.54 -14.02 -2.64
CA ALA A 103 10.54 -15.06 -2.89
C ALA A 103 11.82 -14.84 -2.07
N LEU A 104 12.08 -13.60 -1.68
CA LEU A 104 13.10 -13.19 -0.73
C LEU A 104 12.76 -13.72 0.66
N PRO A 105 13.51 -14.71 1.21
CA PRO A 105 13.44 -15.01 2.62
C PRO A 105 14.03 -13.80 3.35
N GLY A 106 13.21 -13.08 4.13
CA GLY A 106 13.67 -12.06 5.08
C GLY A 106 14.77 -11.15 4.56
N MET A 107 14.55 -10.42 3.45
CA MET A 107 15.61 -9.55 2.91
C MET A 107 15.76 -8.26 3.71
N SER A 108 16.46 -8.38 4.84
CA SER A 108 17.52 -7.44 5.17
C SER A 108 18.85 -8.18 4.98
N GLY A 109 19.37 -8.16 3.75
CA GLY A 109 20.65 -8.80 3.46
C GLY A 109 20.78 -9.22 2.00
N LEU A 110 21.25 -8.29 1.16
CA LEU A 110 21.83 -8.61 -0.14
C LEU A 110 22.94 -9.66 0.04
N VAL A 111 22.77 -10.85 -0.56
CA VAL A 111 23.74 -11.58 -1.39
C VAL A 111 23.04 -12.84 -1.87
N ALA A 112 23.02 -13.04 -3.19
CA ALA A 112 22.57 -14.26 -3.81
C ALA A 112 23.45 -15.42 -3.35
N ASP A 113 22.86 -16.47 -2.79
CA ASP A 113 23.49 -17.78 -2.84
C ASP A 113 22.51 -18.89 -3.23
N SER A 114 23.08 -19.80 -4.00
CA SER A 114 22.43 -20.70 -4.93
C SER A 114 22.12 -22.00 -4.22
N GLY A 115 20.93 -22.11 -3.62
CA GLY A 115 20.42 -23.36 -3.06
C GLY A 115 19.30 -23.92 -3.92
N ILE A 116 19.54 -25.06 -4.57
CA ILE A 116 18.52 -25.82 -5.32
C ILE A 116 17.48 -26.34 -4.31
N GLY A 117 16.45 -25.53 -4.05
CA GLY A 117 15.21 -25.99 -3.42
C GLY A 117 14.43 -26.83 -4.43
N THR A 118 13.96 -28.00 -4.01
CA THR A 118 13.03 -28.82 -4.79
C THR A 118 11.80 -28.01 -5.18
N ASP A 119 11.22 -28.28 -6.35
CA ASP A 119 10.12 -27.51 -6.96
C ASP A 119 8.90 -27.33 -6.02
N ASP A 120 8.66 -28.28 -5.12
CA ASP A 120 7.63 -28.21 -4.07
C ASP A 120 7.89 -27.10 -3.01
N ASP A 121 9.17 -26.84 -2.68
CA ASP A 121 9.56 -25.81 -1.73
C ASP A 121 9.44 -24.41 -2.36
N ILE A 122 9.66 -24.33 -3.67
CA ILE A 122 9.44 -23.14 -4.49
C ILE A 122 7.94 -22.85 -4.63
N GLN A 123 7.09 -23.89 -4.77
CA GLN A 123 5.63 -23.77 -4.81
C GLN A 123 5.03 -23.35 -3.46
N ALA A 124 5.53 -23.87 -2.34
CA ALA A 124 5.14 -23.40 -1.01
C ALA A 124 5.54 -21.93 -0.77
N ARG A 125 6.69 -21.51 -1.33
CA ARG A 125 7.14 -20.11 -1.43
C ARG A 125 6.47 -19.31 -2.56
N ARG A 126 5.42 -19.84 -3.19
CA ARG A 126 4.54 -19.12 -4.16
C ARG A 126 3.10 -19.01 -3.65
N ALA A 127 2.84 -19.38 -2.39
CA ALA A 127 1.51 -19.19 -1.81
C ALA A 127 1.17 -17.69 -1.81
N LYS A 128 0.36 -17.29 -2.78
CA LYS A 128 -0.24 -15.95 -2.88
C LYS A 128 -0.99 -15.68 -1.57
N GLY A 129 -0.84 -14.46 -1.05
CA GLY A 129 -1.60 -14.01 0.12
C GLY A 129 -3.08 -14.31 -0.04
N GLY A 130 -3.74 -14.63 1.07
CA GLY A 130 -5.18 -14.89 1.09
C GLY A 130 -5.92 -13.73 0.42
N PRO A 131 -6.90 -14.00 -0.45
CA PRO A 131 -7.58 -12.95 -1.20
C PRO A 131 -8.27 -11.97 -0.24
N ILE A 132 -7.94 -10.68 -0.36
CA ILE A 132 -8.63 -9.61 0.34
C ILE A 132 -9.99 -9.37 -0.32
N SER A 133 -11.06 -9.41 0.47
CA SER A 133 -12.40 -9.08 -0.02
C SER A 133 -12.47 -7.62 -0.49
N PRO A 134 -13.29 -7.27 -1.49
CA PRO A 134 -13.53 -5.87 -1.86
C PRO A 134 -13.94 -5.01 -0.66
N GLN A 135 -14.68 -5.60 0.28
CA GLN A 135 -15.08 -4.94 1.52
C GLN A 135 -13.94 -4.89 2.54
N GLY A 136 -12.94 -5.76 2.44
CA GLY A 136 -11.77 -5.84 3.31
C GLY A 136 -10.78 -4.71 3.10
N LYS A 137 -10.63 -4.25 1.84
CA LYS A 137 -9.76 -3.14 1.45
C LYS A 137 -9.82 -1.97 2.44
N VAL A 138 -8.68 -1.64 3.04
CA VAL A 138 -8.55 -0.60 4.06
C VAL A 138 -7.48 0.37 3.62
N VAL A 139 -7.75 1.67 3.74
CA VAL A 139 -6.76 2.71 3.47
C VAL A 139 -5.78 2.81 4.63
N LEU A 140 -4.50 3.06 4.32
CA LEU A 140 -3.41 3.06 5.30
C LEU A 140 -3.67 3.93 6.55
N PRO A 141 -4.25 5.15 6.45
CA PRO A 141 -4.53 5.96 7.65
C PRO A 141 -5.56 5.31 8.60
N THR A 142 -6.53 4.57 8.05
CA THR A 142 -7.52 3.84 8.85
C THR A 142 -6.88 2.62 9.51
N LEU A 143 -6.02 1.91 8.79
CA LEU A 143 -5.26 0.80 9.36
C LEU A 143 -4.34 1.29 10.49
N GLN A 144 -3.63 2.40 10.31
CA GLN A 144 -2.77 2.99 11.35
C GLN A 144 -3.57 3.40 12.60
N ARG A 145 -4.73 4.03 12.44
CA ARG A 145 -5.61 4.37 13.57
C ARG A 145 -6.09 3.12 14.32
N ILE A 146 -6.39 2.05 13.60
CA ILE A 146 -6.71 0.75 14.19
C ILE A 146 -5.52 0.22 14.98
N LEU A 147 -4.32 0.18 14.37
CA LEU A 147 -3.13 -0.40 14.99
C LEU A 147 -2.65 0.38 16.22
N ASN A 148 -2.83 1.70 16.23
CA ASN A 148 -2.45 2.57 17.35
C ASN A 148 -3.45 2.57 18.52
N SER A 149 -4.54 1.81 18.43
CA SER A 149 -5.53 1.75 19.51
C SER A 149 -5.00 0.95 20.72
N ILE A 150 -5.20 1.48 21.93
CA ILE A 150 -4.44 1.07 23.12
C ILE A 150 -4.78 -0.34 23.63
N ASN A 151 -5.90 -0.95 23.22
CA ASN A 151 -6.35 -2.23 23.80
C ASN A 151 -6.88 -3.26 22.79
N MET A 152 -6.87 -2.99 21.48
CA MET A 152 -7.52 -3.84 20.46
C MET A 152 -8.97 -4.25 20.83
N ASP A 153 -9.63 -3.51 21.72
CA ASP A 153 -11.02 -3.75 22.08
C ASP A 153 -11.89 -3.14 20.97
N PRO A 154 -12.64 -3.96 20.21
CA PRO A 154 -13.49 -3.46 19.14
C PRO A 154 -14.54 -2.45 19.61
N GLU A 155 -14.84 -2.30 20.89
CA GLU A 155 -15.72 -1.24 21.40
C GLU A 155 -15.00 0.11 21.56
N LEU A 156 -13.67 0.10 21.65
CA LEU A 156 -12.83 1.29 21.91
C LEU A 156 -12.02 1.76 20.69
N VAL A 157 -12.02 1.00 19.59
CA VAL A 157 -11.41 1.41 18.32
C VAL A 157 -12.36 2.37 17.57
N PHE A 158 -11.86 3.55 17.17
CA PHE A 158 -12.62 4.53 16.36
C PHE A 158 -13.26 3.89 15.12
N ASP A 159 -12.52 3.01 14.43
CA ASP A 159 -12.98 2.28 13.24
C ASP A 159 -13.44 0.84 13.57
N ARG A 160 -14.20 0.67 14.66
CA ARG A 160 -14.65 -0.64 15.19
C ARG A 160 -15.19 -1.63 14.16
N SER A 161 -16.06 -1.18 13.27
CA SER A 161 -16.71 -2.03 12.27
C SER A 161 -15.68 -2.56 11.29
N LYS A 162 -14.71 -1.72 10.92
CA LYS A 162 -13.62 -2.12 10.03
C LYS A 162 -12.68 -3.07 10.73
N PHE A 163 -12.30 -2.81 11.97
CA PHE A 163 -11.46 -3.72 12.75
C PHE A 163 -12.09 -5.12 12.90
N ARG A 164 -13.39 -5.20 13.23
CA ARG A 164 -14.13 -6.48 13.28
C ARG A 164 -14.08 -7.23 11.95
N GLN A 165 -14.16 -6.51 10.85
CA GLN A 165 -14.08 -7.07 9.51
C GLN A 165 -12.68 -7.61 9.18
N LEU A 166 -11.62 -6.82 9.39
CA LEU A 166 -10.24 -7.27 9.15
C LEU A 166 -9.92 -8.53 9.98
N LYS A 167 -10.40 -8.56 11.22
CA LYS A 167 -10.30 -9.73 12.10
C LYS A 167 -11.02 -10.95 11.53
N ALA A 168 -12.25 -10.78 11.03
CA ALA A 168 -13.03 -11.86 10.43
C ALA A 168 -12.37 -12.42 9.15
N GLU A 169 -11.76 -11.55 8.33
CA GLU A 169 -11.01 -11.95 7.14
C GLU A 169 -9.77 -12.77 7.50
N ASN A 170 -8.97 -12.30 8.47
CA ASN A 170 -7.85 -13.07 8.99
C ASN A 170 -8.30 -14.42 9.56
N TYR A 171 -9.38 -14.49 10.33
CA TYR A 171 -9.87 -15.75 10.88
C TYR A 171 -10.35 -16.72 9.80
N THR A 172 -10.93 -16.18 8.72
CA THR A 172 -11.32 -16.99 7.55
C THR A 172 -10.09 -17.54 6.84
N ALA A 173 -9.05 -16.72 6.69
CA ALA A 173 -7.76 -17.16 6.16
C ALA A 173 -7.13 -18.24 7.05
N ILE A 174 -7.03 -18.05 8.37
CA ILE A 174 -6.47 -19.06 9.29
C ILE A 174 -7.22 -20.41 9.17
N LYS A 175 -8.54 -20.40 9.00
CA LYS A 175 -9.32 -21.64 8.79
C LYS A 175 -9.05 -22.32 7.44
N ALA A 176 -8.71 -21.55 6.41
CA ALA A 176 -8.44 -22.04 5.06
C ALA A 176 -6.99 -22.47 4.85
N TRP A 177 -6.04 -21.85 5.56
CA TRP A 177 -4.60 -22.11 5.46
C TRP A 177 -4.20 -23.59 5.58
N PRO A 178 -4.72 -24.37 6.55
CA PRO A 178 -4.43 -25.80 6.67
C PRO A 178 -4.72 -26.62 5.40
N ARG A 179 -5.68 -26.18 4.58
CA ARG A 179 -6.15 -26.90 3.40
C ARG A 179 -5.23 -26.69 2.19
N GLN A 180 -4.32 -25.73 2.25
CA GLN A 180 -3.40 -25.40 1.15
C GLN A 180 -2.07 -26.15 1.23
N ARG A 181 -1.68 -26.70 2.40
CA ARG A 181 -0.45 -27.47 2.56
C ARG A 181 -0.73 -28.94 2.84
N HIS A 182 0.12 -29.81 2.28
CA HIS A 182 0.05 -31.25 2.50
C HIS A 182 0.40 -31.57 3.96
N ALA A 183 -0.49 -32.35 4.58
CA ALA A 183 -0.65 -32.54 6.01
C ALA A 183 0.46 -33.39 6.68
N ALA A 184 1.66 -32.83 6.84
CA ALA A 184 2.72 -33.52 7.60
C ALA A 184 2.63 -33.29 9.12
N LEU A 185 2.16 -32.12 9.56
CA LEU A 185 2.19 -31.72 10.96
C LEU A 185 0.79 -31.58 11.56
N ARG A 186 0.57 -32.17 12.75
CA ARG A 186 -0.67 -32.03 13.52
C ARG A 186 -0.69 -30.69 14.24
N GLN A 187 -1.35 -29.71 13.64
CA GLN A 187 -1.60 -28.39 14.24
C GLN A 187 -2.84 -28.40 15.17
N PRO A 188 -2.93 -27.45 16.13
CA PRO A 188 -4.13 -27.25 16.93
C PRO A 188 -5.35 -26.86 16.07
N PRO A 189 -6.56 -27.33 16.39
CA PRO A 189 -7.76 -26.90 15.69
C PRO A 189 -8.05 -25.43 15.97
N PHE A 190 -8.51 -24.70 14.95
CA PHE A 190 -8.88 -23.29 15.06
C PHE A 190 -10.37 -23.08 14.73
N GLN A 191 -11.19 -22.79 15.72
CA GLN A 191 -12.63 -22.53 15.53
C GLN A 191 -12.96 -21.03 15.45
N GLY A 192 -11.98 -20.15 15.69
CA GLY A 192 -12.15 -18.70 15.66
C GLY A 192 -12.23 -18.05 17.05
N GLY A 193 -12.04 -18.83 18.12
CA GLY A 193 -11.94 -18.31 19.47
C GLY A 193 -10.61 -17.62 19.75
N LYS A 194 -10.58 -16.74 20.77
CA LYS A 194 -9.32 -16.15 21.27
C LYS A 194 -8.40 -17.24 21.82
N ASP A 195 -8.94 -18.20 22.56
CA ASP A 195 -8.15 -19.27 23.17
C ASP A 195 -7.55 -20.20 22.11
N ASP A 196 -8.33 -20.59 21.11
CA ASP A 196 -7.86 -21.34 19.94
C ASP A 196 -6.71 -20.59 19.22
N PHE A 197 -6.85 -19.27 19.08
CA PHE A 197 -5.85 -18.43 18.44
C PHE A 197 -4.52 -18.45 19.22
N ILE A 198 -4.58 -18.31 20.54
CA ILE A 198 -3.39 -18.38 21.40
C ILE A 198 -2.71 -19.74 21.34
N LEU A 199 -3.50 -20.83 21.34
CA LEU A 199 -2.97 -22.19 21.19
C LEU A 199 -2.27 -22.39 19.85
N LEU A 200 -2.87 -21.89 18.77
CA LEU A 200 -2.28 -21.94 17.43
C LEU A 200 -0.95 -21.16 17.39
N ILE A 201 -0.89 -19.95 17.92
CA ILE A 201 0.33 -19.12 17.91
C ILE A 201 1.45 -19.76 18.72
N ARG A 202 1.15 -20.33 19.90
CA ARG A 202 2.14 -21.08 20.69
C ARG A 202 2.70 -22.29 19.94
N TRP A 203 1.87 -22.93 19.12
CA TRP A 203 2.34 -24.01 18.26
C TRP A 203 3.21 -23.46 17.11
N LEU A 204 2.81 -22.35 16.48
CA LEU A 204 3.57 -21.71 15.40
C LEU A 204 4.95 -21.20 15.87
N THR A 205 5.08 -20.69 17.09
CA THR A 205 6.39 -20.31 17.64
C THR A 205 7.33 -21.49 17.84
N THR A 206 6.83 -22.73 17.87
CA THR A 206 7.68 -23.93 17.85
C THR A 206 7.92 -24.48 16.44
N HIS A 207 7.20 -23.96 15.44
CA HIS A 207 7.26 -24.38 14.04
C HIS A 207 7.47 -23.17 13.12
N ARG A 208 8.69 -22.61 13.12
CA ARG A 208 9.05 -21.37 12.42
C ARG A 208 8.60 -21.32 10.95
N ALA A 209 8.83 -22.38 10.19
CA ALA A 209 8.43 -22.44 8.78
C ALA A 209 6.91 -22.30 8.60
N GLU A 210 6.12 -22.78 9.56
CA GLU A 210 4.67 -22.65 9.55
C GLU A 210 4.23 -21.26 10.00
N MET A 211 4.94 -20.63 10.93
CA MET A 211 4.73 -19.22 11.31
C MET A 211 4.93 -18.29 10.10
N GLN A 212 6.02 -18.47 9.35
CA GLN A 212 6.27 -17.67 8.15
C GLN A 212 5.23 -17.93 7.05
N SER A 213 4.84 -19.20 6.87
CA SER A 213 3.80 -19.62 5.93
C SER A 213 2.45 -18.97 6.22
N ILE A 214 1.97 -19.00 7.46
CA ILE A 214 0.67 -18.42 7.80
C ILE A 214 0.69 -16.89 7.69
N LEU A 215 1.78 -16.22 8.09
CA LEU A 215 1.90 -14.76 7.99
C LEU A 215 1.90 -14.27 6.55
N ARG A 216 2.55 -15.01 5.65
CA ARG A 216 2.48 -14.75 4.22
C ARG A 216 1.07 -14.95 3.66
N TYR A 217 0.33 -15.90 4.21
CA TYR A 217 -1.03 -16.18 3.77
C TYR A 217 -2.08 -15.22 4.33
N LEU A 218 -1.80 -14.55 5.45
CA LEU A 218 -2.77 -13.67 6.10
C LEU A 218 -3.01 -12.39 5.29
N PRO A 219 -4.27 -11.97 5.11
CA PRO A 219 -4.60 -10.69 4.47
C PRO A 219 -4.10 -9.45 5.24
N TYR A 220 -4.13 -9.52 6.57
CA TYR A 220 -3.74 -8.42 7.47
C TYR A 220 -2.87 -8.94 8.62
N PRO A 221 -1.62 -9.37 8.37
CA PRO A 221 -0.74 -9.95 9.38
C PRO A 221 -0.42 -8.97 10.52
N GLU A 222 -0.37 -7.67 10.25
CA GLU A 222 -0.17 -6.62 11.24
C GLU A 222 -1.33 -6.56 12.26
N VAL A 223 -2.56 -6.81 11.81
CA VAL A 223 -3.72 -6.90 12.72
C VAL A 223 -3.61 -8.14 13.61
N VAL A 224 -3.12 -9.26 13.06
CA VAL A 224 -2.87 -10.50 13.82
C VAL A 224 -1.79 -10.26 14.88
N ALA A 225 -0.66 -9.67 14.49
CA ALA A 225 0.46 -9.36 15.39
C ALA A 225 0.01 -8.46 16.55
N ASN A 226 -0.82 -7.46 16.27
CA ASN A 226 -1.31 -6.53 17.28
C ASN A 226 -2.30 -7.15 18.28
N MET A 227 -2.92 -8.28 17.92
CA MET A 227 -3.79 -9.04 18.82
C MET A 227 -3.03 -10.03 19.72
N LEU A 228 -1.73 -10.20 19.52
CA LEU A 228 -0.92 -11.14 20.30
C LEU A 228 -0.59 -10.56 21.69
N PRO A 229 -0.60 -11.41 22.74
CA PRO A 229 0.07 -11.09 23.98
C PRO A 229 1.53 -10.73 23.72
N ILE A 230 2.02 -9.69 24.39
CA ILE A 230 3.37 -9.16 24.19
C ILE A 230 4.44 -10.23 24.39
N GLU A 231 4.22 -11.18 25.29
CA GLU A 231 5.15 -12.27 25.57
C GLU A 231 5.33 -13.19 24.35
N LEU A 232 4.24 -13.50 23.64
CA LEU A 232 4.30 -14.33 22.43
C LEU A 232 4.89 -13.56 21.25
N LEU A 233 4.65 -12.25 21.19
CA LEU A 233 5.26 -11.38 20.17
C LEU A 233 6.78 -11.28 20.37
N LEU A 234 7.25 -11.15 21.61
CA LEU A 234 8.67 -11.13 21.93
C LEU A 234 9.34 -12.49 21.62
N GLN A 235 8.71 -13.60 22.00
CA GLN A 235 9.21 -14.95 21.65
C GLN A 235 9.33 -15.13 20.14
N TRP A 236 8.34 -14.69 19.39
CA TRP A 236 8.41 -14.71 17.93
C TRP A 236 9.53 -13.81 17.41
N GLY A 237 9.65 -12.58 17.93
CA GLY A 237 10.72 -11.65 17.56
C GLY A 237 12.12 -12.20 17.82
N GLU A 238 12.34 -12.93 18.92
CA GLU A 238 13.59 -13.62 19.19
C GLU A 238 13.90 -14.68 18.13
N LEU A 239 12.92 -15.49 17.75
CA LEU A 239 13.08 -16.55 16.74
C LEU A 239 13.46 -16.00 15.36
N GLU A 240 12.94 -14.83 14.97
CA GLU A 240 13.33 -14.16 13.73
C GLU A 240 14.69 -13.43 13.87
N GLY A 241 14.97 -12.85 15.03
CA GLY A 241 16.22 -12.12 15.29
C GLY A 241 17.47 -13.00 15.38
N TYR A 242 17.34 -14.29 15.74
CA TYR A 242 18.48 -15.22 15.84
C TYR A 242 19.17 -15.51 14.49
N GLU A 243 18.46 -15.39 13.37
CA GLU A 243 19.05 -15.58 12.05
C GLU A 243 20.02 -14.44 11.67
N TYR A 244 19.70 -13.20 12.07
CA TYR A 244 20.56 -12.03 11.85
C TYR A 244 21.94 -12.17 12.52
N ARG A 245 22.01 -12.82 13.69
CA ARG A 245 23.26 -12.98 14.44
C ARG A 245 24.09 -14.19 14.02
N TRP A 246 23.45 -15.30 13.62
CA TRP A 246 24.15 -16.50 13.14
C TRP A 246 24.67 -16.37 11.71
N GLN A 247 23.99 -15.63 10.83
CA GLN A 247 24.50 -15.36 9.48
C GLN A 247 25.67 -14.37 9.47
N GLN A 248 25.80 -13.50 10.48
CA GLN A 248 26.95 -12.58 10.63
C GLN A 248 28.20 -13.23 11.23
N SER A 249 28.06 -14.35 11.93
CA SER A 249 29.19 -15.07 12.56
C SER A 249 29.74 -16.20 11.68
N ALA A 250 29.11 -16.46 10.54
CA ALA A 250 29.54 -17.42 9.52
C ALA A 250 30.21 -16.77 8.29
N THR A 251 30.45 -15.45 8.33
CA THR A 251 31.29 -14.67 7.39
C THR A 251 32.53 -14.18 8.11
#